data_AF-A0A895KQW5-F1
#
_entry.id   AF-A0A895KQW5-F1
#
_cell.length_a   1.000
_cell.length_b   1.000
_cell.length_c   1.000
_cell.angle_alpha   90.00
_cell.angle_beta   90.00
_cell.angle_gamma   90.00
#
_symmetry.space_group_name_H-M   'P 1'
#
loop_
_entity.id
_entity.type
_entity.pdbx_description
1 polymer ?
#
loop_
_entity_poly.entity_id
_entity_poly.type
_entity_poly.pdbx_seq_one_letter_code
_entity_poly.pdbx_strand_id
1 'polypeptide(L)'
;MSVLRRRLSALLRQLLPLEVGSHDVPPTPRSLAFESLPLSELLVLFNKLGHLPEPGMDITQLTSLAARRSAVFQRCNVEHDFPEVIMTLGFTAQELIPTAHLAAVMNTLQVYDVSPDWVFGFYSKKNIPLFAAACSWEFPQIAFIQLHPWLRKGATLLQFDRTELIAHEIVHIVRGPLNSSRFEELLAYSLSPSRFRRWISPVLQQPNDAALFAVLAMLSVLADLYLTRIPRWLVVLLKLPVAGTAVAAFVRMWRTRSVLNRARDRLLQGGVKPQHALPILFRLTDAEIEAVAAGTLSPAKLGSSCGLRGRMLQAAYLNGLVQ
;
A
#
# COMPACT_ATOMS: atom_id res chain seq x y z
N MET A 1 8.60 -1.46 -8.41
CA MET A 1 7.48 -1.04 -9.32
C MET A 1 6.81 0.27 -8.90
N SER A 2 6.78 0.63 -7.61
CA SER A 2 6.17 1.86 -7.08
C SER A 2 6.65 3.18 -7.71
N VAL A 3 7.93 3.30 -8.10
CA VAL A 3 8.46 4.53 -8.73
C VAL A 3 7.97 4.70 -10.18
N LEU A 4 7.89 3.62 -10.95
CA LEU A 4 7.30 3.65 -12.29
C LEU A 4 5.78 3.92 -12.19
N ARG A 5 5.11 3.35 -11.17
CA ARG A 5 3.70 3.63 -10.82
C ARG A 5 3.46 5.11 -10.51
N ARG A 6 4.32 5.75 -9.70
CA ARG A 6 4.23 7.18 -9.37
C ARG A 6 4.54 8.07 -10.57
N ARG A 7 5.49 7.70 -11.44
CA ARG A 7 5.79 8.46 -12.68
C ARG A 7 4.67 8.35 -13.71
N LEU A 8 4.06 7.17 -13.86
CA LEU A 8 2.89 7.01 -14.72
C LEU A 8 1.67 7.75 -14.15
N SER A 9 1.43 7.67 -12.83
CA SER A 9 0.39 8.46 -12.15
C SER A 9 0.65 9.98 -12.29
N ALA A 10 1.90 10.44 -12.17
CA ALA A 10 2.26 11.85 -12.34
C ALA A 10 2.10 12.33 -13.80
N LEU A 11 2.50 11.51 -14.78
CA LEU A 11 2.25 11.77 -16.21
C LEU A 11 0.76 11.78 -16.52
N LEU A 12 -0.01 10.83 -15.97
CA LEU A 12 -1.46 10.79 -16.13
C LEU A 12 -2.15 11.96 -15.42
N ARG A 13 -1.64 12.44 -14.27
CA ARG A 13 -2.09 13.68 -13.60
C ARG A 13 -1.82 14.93 -14.44
N GLN A 14 -0.77 14.94 -15.27
CA GLN A 14 -0.47 16.04 -16.20
C GLN A 14 -1.28 15.96 -17.49
N LEU A 15 -1.62 14.75 -17.95
CA LEU A 15 -2.32 14.51 -19.21
C LEU A 15 -3.85 14.47 -19.08
N LEU A 16 -4.37 14.23 -17.87
CA LEU A 16 -5.78 14.29 -17.54
C LEU A 16 -5.97 15.40 -16.51
N PRO A 17 -6.20 16.67 -16.94
CA PRO A 17 -6.74 17.68 -16.04
C PRO A 17 -8.13 17.19 -15.62
N LEU A 18 -8.18 16.41 -14.54
CA LEU A 18 -9.42 15.97 -13.92
C LEU A 18 -9.98 17.15 -13.15
N GLU A 19 -10.49 18.14 -13.87
CA GLU A 19 -11.67 18.85 -13.41
C GLU A 19 -12.82 17.84 -13.47
N VAL A 20 -12.89 16.97 -12.46
CA VAL A 20 -14.21 16.46 -12.07
C VAL A 20 -14.92 17.73 -11.62
N GLY A 21 -15.74 18.28 -12.52
CA GLY A 21 -16.48 19.51 -12.27
C GLY A 21 -17.02 19.43 -10.86
N SER A 22 -16.84 20.50 -10.09
CA SER A 22 -17.37 20.66 -8.73
C SER A 22 -18.90 20.70 -8.70
N HIS A 23 -19.56 20.07 -9.67
CA HIS A 23 -20.98 19.85 -9.68
C HIS A 23 -21.32 19.05 -8.44
N ASP A 24 -21.97 19.76 -7.51
CA ASP A 24 -22.69 19.29 -6.33
C ASP A 24 -22.94 17.78 -6.36
N VAL A 25 -21.97 17.01 -5.85
CA VAL A 25 -22.27 15.64 -5.43
C VAL A 25 -23.10 15.84 -4.17
N PRO A 26 -24.41 15.53 -4.20
CA PRO A 26 -25.25 15.73 -3.04
C PRO A 26 -24.64 14.95 -1.87
N PRO A 27 -24.64 15.52 -0.65
CA PRO A 27 -24.07 14.85 0.49
C PRO A 27 -24.72 13.47 0.65
N THR A 28 -23.90 12.43 0.58
CA THR A 28 -24.36 11.07 0.84
C THR A 28 -24.89 10.96 2.28
N PRO A 29 -25.81 10.03 2.58
CA PRO A 29 -26.28 9.82 3.96
C PRO A 29 -25.14 9.64 4.97
N ARG A 30 -24.02 9.09 4.50
CA ARG A 30 -22.80 8.88 5.27
C ARG A 30 -22.02 10.16 5.56
N SER A 31 -22.00 11.12 4.64
CA SER A 31 -21.35 12.42 4.89
C SER A 31 -22.14 13.26 5.89
N LEU A 32 -23.48 13.18 5.87
CA LEU A 32 -24.34 13.83 6.85
C LEU A 32 -24.13 13.26 8.27
N ALA A 33 -23.83 11.96 8.38
CA ALA A 33 -23.52 11.34 9.67
C ALA A 33 -22.21 11.86 10.30
N PHE A 34 -21.21 12.25 9.49
CA PHE A 34 -19.91 12.72 9.99
C PHE A 34 -19.99 14.06 10.72
N GLU A 35 -20.91 14.94 10.33
CA GLU A 35 -21.02 16.29 10.88
C GLU A 35 -21.52 16.32 12.35
N SER A 36 -22.14 15.22 12.80
CA SER A 36 -22.72 15.12 14.14
C SER A 36 -21.78 14.52 15.21
N LEU A 37 -20.64 13.94 14.80
CA LEU A 37 -19.77 13.20 15.72
C LEU A 37 -18.72 14.11 16.39
N PRO A 38 -18.39 13.88 17.67
CA PRO A 38 -17.21 14.47 18.29
C PRO A 38 -15.95 14.17 17.47
N LEU A 39 -15.03 15.14 17.38
CA LEU A 39 -13.82 15.00 16.57
C LEU A 39 -12.98 13.75 16.90
N SER A 40 -12.91 13.35 18.17
CA SER A 40 -12.21 12.13 18.58
C SER A 40 -12.86 10.87 18.00
N GLU A 41 -14.18 10.79 18.01
CA GLU A 41 -14.93 9.66 17.45
C GLU A 41 -14.83 9.64 15.93
N LEU A 42 -14.91 10.81 15.29
CA LEU A 42 -14.73 10.95 13.85
C LEU A 42 -13.34 10.48 13.40
N LEU A 43 -12.29 10.84 14.15
CA LEU A 43 -10.92 10.39 13.86
C LEU A 43 -10.77 8.88 14.06
N VAL A 44 -11.40 8.29 15.09
CA VAL A 44 -11.41 6.83 15.29
C VAL A 44 -12.17 6.14 14.15
N LEU A 45 -13.26 6.72 13.67
CA LEU A 45 -14.01 6.19 12.52
C LEU A 45 -13.16 6.21 11.24
N PHE A 46 -12.56 7.35 10.89
CA PHE A 46 -11.65 7.45 9.74
C PHE A 46 -10.46 6.49 9.86
N ASN A 47 -9.90 6.35 11.07
CA ASN A 47 -8.86 5.39 11.38
C ASN A 47 -9.26 3.95 11.06
N LYS A 48 -10.47 3.53 11.44
CA LYS A 48 -11.00 2.19 11.18
C LYS A 48 -11.31 1.99 9.70
N LEU A 49 -11.85 3.01 9.03
CA LEU A 49 -12.15 2.96 7.60
C LEU A 49 -10.89 3.08 6.72
N GLY A 50 -9.69 3.26 7.29
CA GLY A 50 -8.45 3.39 6.52
C GLY A 50 -8.32 4.71 5.76
N HIS A 51 -9.02 5.76 6.19
CA HIS A 51 -8.82 7.12 5.70
C HIS A 51 -7.66 7.76 6.47
N LEU A 52 -6.43 7.51 6.00
CA LEU A 52 -5.24 8.08 6.63
C LEU A 52 -4.96 9.49 6.10
N PRO A 53 -4.74 10.49 6.98
CA PRO A 53 -4.40 11.83 6.55
C PRO A 53 -2.94 11.90 6.05
N GLU A 54 -2.77 12.60 4.93
CA GLU A 54 -1.46 13.01 4.44
C GLU A 54 -0.78 13.96 5.44
N PRO A 55 0.57 14.05 5.47
CA PRO A 55 1.24 15.10 6.23
C PRO A 55 0.73 16.49 5.86
N GLY A 56 0.24 17.24 6.85
CA GLY A 56 -0.29 18.59 6.66
C GLY A 56 -1.79 18.67 6.33
N MET A 57 -2.47 17.54 6.15
CA MET A 57 -3.91 17.51 5.87
C MET A 57 -4.73 17.91 7.10
N ASP A 58 -5.73 18.77 6.92
CA ASP A 58 -6.70 19.13 7.96
C ASP A 58 -7.95 18.24 7.96
N ILE A 59 -8.81 18.41 8.96
CA ILE A 59 -10.01 17.57 9.11
C ILE A 59 -11.03 17.78 7.98
N THR A 60 -11.17 19.01 7.47
CA THR A 60 -12.11 19.35 6.40
C THR A 60 -11.70 18.64 5.11
N GLN A 61 -10.40 18.67 4.79
CA GLN A 61 -9.82 17.96 3.67
C GLN A 61 -9.99 16.44 3.80
N LEU A 62 -9.75 15.87 4.98
CA LEU A 62 -9.91 14.45 5.23
C LEU A 62 -11.37 13.99 5.08
N THR A 63 -12.31 14.74 5.67
CA THR A 63 -13.75 14.46 5.55
C THR A 63 -14.21 14.55 4.10
N SER A 64 -13.76 15.58 3.38
CA SER A 64 -14.05 15.76 1.95
C SER A 64 -13.52 14.60 1.10
N LEU A 65 -12.30 14.12 1.39
CA LEU A 65 -11.70 12.95 0.74
C LEU A 65 -12.48 11.67 1.05
N ALA A 66 -12.86 11.44 2.31
CA ALA A 66 -13.62 10.27 2.73
C ALA A 66 -15.01 10.21 2.07
N ALA A 67 -15.70 11.35 2.01
CA ALA A 67 -16.99 11.49 1.34
C ALA A 67 -16.87 11.18 -0.16
N ARG A 68 -15.88 11.76 -0.86
CA ARG A 68 -15.64 11.48 -2.29
C ARG A 68 -15.37 10.00 -2.55
N ARG A 69 -14.47 9.37 -1.77
CA ARG A 69 -14.15 7.95 -1.92
C ARG A 69 -15.39 7.06 -1.71
N SER A 70 -16.21 7.37 -0.71
CA SER A 70 -17.47 6.66 -0.46
C SER A 70 -18.47 6.82 -1.61
N ALA A 71 -18.62 8.04 -2.15
CA ALA A 71 -19.50 8.31 -3.28
C ALA A 71 -19.05 7.58 -4.55
N VAL A 72 -17.75 7.57 -4.86
CA VAL A 72 -17.21 6.82 -6.00
C VAL A 72 -17.43 5.32 -5.82
N PHE A 73 -17.20 4.78 -4.62
CA PHE A 73 -17.49 3.38 -4.34
C PHE A 73 -18.96 3.04 -4.62
N GLN A 74 -19.89 3.88 -4.14
CA GLN A 74 -21.32 3.68 -4.36
C GLN A 74 -21.67 3.71 -5.85
N ARG A 75 -21.22 4.72 -6.59
CA ARG A 75 -21.45 4.84 -8.04
C ARG A 75 -20.90 3.63 -8.81
N CYS A 76 -19.66 3.23 -8.54
CA CYS A 76 -19.02 2.11 -9.25
C CYS A 76 -19.63 0.74 -8.90
N ASN A 77 -19.82 0.45 -7.61
CA ASN A 77 -20.22 -0.89 -7.14
C ASN A 77 -21.71 -1.13 -7.05
N VAL A 78 -22.52 -0.07 -6.91
CA VAL A 78 -23.98 -0.18 -6.77
C VAL A 78 -24.66 0.24 -8.04
N GLU A 79 -24.27 1.40 -8.59
CA GLU A 79 -24.96 2.00 -9.74
C GLU A 79 -24.32 1.60 -11.08
N HIS A 80 -23.13 1.01 -11.05
CA HIS A 80 -22.29 0.72 -12.22
C HIS A 80 -22.04 1.95 -13.11
N ASP A 81 -22.04 3.12 -12.49
CA ASP A 81 -21.71 4.40 -13.09
C ASP A 81 -20.24 4.73 -12.80
N PHE A 82 -19.40 4.63 -13.83
CA PHE A 82 -17.96 4.79 -13.68
C PHE A 82 -17.52 6.24 -13.96
N PRO A 83 -16.72 6.85 -13.08
CA PRO A 83 -16.06 8.11 -13.38
C PRO A 83 -15.29 8.07 -14.70
N GLU A 84 -15.22 9.21 -15.39
CA GLU A 84 -14.57 9.33 -16.70
C GLU A 84 -13.14 8.75 -16.71
N VAL A 85 -12.35 8.97 -15.64
CA VAL A 85 -11.00 8.40 -15.53
C VAL A 85 -10.97 6.88 -15.64
N ILE A 86 -11.99 6.18 -15.12
CA ILE A 86 -12.10 4.71 -15.18
C ILE A 86 -12.48 4.27 -16.60
N MET A 87 -13.40 5.01 -17.22
CA MET A 87 -13.83 4.77 -18.60
C MET A 87 -12.69 5.00 -19.59
N THR A 88 -11.88 6.03 -19.40
CA THR A 88 -10.69 6.33 -20.23
C THR A 88 -9.62 5.26 -20.09
N LEU A 89 -9.50 4.62 -18.92
CA LEU A 89 -8.64 3.44 -18.73
C LEU A 89 -9.25 2.16 -19.34
N GLY A 90 -10.48 2.24 -19.83
CA GLY A 90 -11.18 1.19 -20.56
C GLY A 90 -11.79 0.11 -19.67
N PHE A 91 -11.94 0.31 -18.36
CA PHE A 91 -12.54 -0.70 -17.48
C PHE A 91 -14.06 -0.80 -17.69
N THR A 92 -14.63 -2.00 -17.53
CA THR A 92 -16.07 -2.23 -17.68
C THR A 92 -16.72 -2.84 -16.44
N ALA A 93 -18.06 -2.75 -16.33
CA ALA A 93 -18.82 -3.34 -15.22
C ALA A 93 -18.57 -4.85 -15.05
N GLN A 94 -18.37 -5.58 -16.15
CA GLN A 94 -18.14 -7.03 -16.11
C GLN A 94 -16.77 -7.40 -15.54
N GLU A 95 -15.84 -6.45 -15.54
CA GLU A 95 -14.51 -6.60 -14.94
C GLU A 95 -14.53 -6.29 -13.44
N LEU A 96 -15.59 -5.74 -12.87
CA LEU A 96 -15.64 -5.35 -11.47
C LEU A 96 -15.39 -6.56 -10.53
N ILE A 97 -14.56 -6.36 -9.51
CA ILE A 97 -14.33 -7.34 -8.46
C ILE A 97 -15.58 -7.40 -7.58
N PRO A 98 -16.21 -8.58 -7.40
CA PRO A 98 -17.38 -8.71 -6.54
C PRO A 98 -17.10 -8.24 -5.12
N THR A 99 -18.05 -7.53 -4.51
CA THR A 99 -17.95 -7.05 -3.11
C THR A 99 -17.69 -8.18 -2.13
N ALA A 100 -18.20 -9.39 -2.38
CA ALA A 100 -17.91 -10.58 -1.59
C ALA A 100 -16.41 -10.93 -1.53
N HIS A 101 -15.66 -10.72 -2.63
CA HIS A 101 -14.21 -10.95 -2.64
C HIS A 101 -13.46 -9.91 -1.80
N LEU A 102 -13.95 -8.67 -1.77
CA LEU A 102 -13.39 -7.60 -0.93
C LEU A 102 -13.73 -7.85 0.55
N ALA A 103 -14.98 -8.19 0.86
CA ALA A 103 -15.41 -8.52 2.22
C ALA A 103 -14.60 -9.68 2.82
N ALA A 104 -14.24 -10.68 2.01
CA ALA A 104 -13.44 -11.83 2.44
C ALA A 104 -12.05 -11.47 2.98
N VAL A 105 -11.48 -10.31 2.60
CA VAL A 105 -10.16 -9.89 3.10
C VAL A 105 -10.20 -9.05 4.38
N MET A 106 -11.39 -8.60 4.82
CA MET A 106 -11.50 -7.65 5.93
C MET A 106 -10.98 -8.23 7.24
N ASN A 107 -11.15 -9.54 7.47
CA ASN A 107 -10.57 -10.24 8.62
C ASN A 107 -9.04 -10.22 8.61
N THR A 108 -8.42 -10.35 7.43
CA THR A 108 -6.97 -10.28 7.27
C THR A 108 -6.43 -8.88 7.62
N LEU A 109 -7.19 -7.84 7.28
CA LEU A 109 -6.81 -6.44 7.55
C LEU A 109 -6.97 -6.03 9.02
N GLN A 110 -7.67 -6.81 9.85
CA GLN A 110 -7.81 -6.56 11.30
C GLN A 110 -6.46 -6.54 12.03
N VAL A 111 -5.42 -7.17 11.49
CA VAL A 111 -4.05 -7.08 12.02
C VAL A 111 -3.54 -5.63 12.06
N TYR A 112 -4.04 -4.79 11.15
CA TYR A 112 -3.78 -3.35 11.11
C TYR A 112 -4.91 -2.51 11.69
N ASP A 113 -5.94 -3.14 12.23
CA ASP A 113 -7.12 -2.47 12.76
C ASP A 113 -7.76 -1.52 11.73
N VAL A 114 -7.92 -2.01 10.49
CA VAL A 114 -8.60 -1.31 9.40
C VAL A 114 -9.59 -2.22 8.70
N SER A 115 -10.67 -1.63 8.20
CA SER A 115 -11.72 -2.26 7.40
C SER A 115 -12.22 -1.25 6.35
N PRO A 116 -11.42 -0.94 5.32
CA PRO A 116 -11.78 0.04 4.31
C PRO A 116 -12.91 -0.50 3.43
N ASP A 117 -14.06 0.18 3.45
CA ASP A 117 -15.25 -0.19 2.69
C ASP A 117 -15.51 0.71 1.48
N TRP A 118 -14.56 1.60 1.18
CA TRP A 118 -14.57 2.50 0.03
C TRP A 118 -13.67 2.02 -1.12
N VAL A 119 -12.92 0.92 -0.92
CA VAL A 119 -12.04 0.36 -1.94
C VAL A 119 -12.83 -0.57 -2.86
N PHE A 120 -12.65 -0.40 -4.15
CA PHE A 120 -13.19 -1.27 -5.20
C PHE A 120 -12.07 -1.70 -6.16
N GLY A 121 -12.38 -2.50 -7.16
CA GLY A 121 -11.37 -2.88 -8.14
C GLY A 121 -11.87 -3.69 -9.31
N PHE A 122 -10.95 -4.06 -10.21
CA PHE A 122 -11.26 -4.72 -11.48
C PHE A 122 -10.37 -5.95 -11.74
N TYR A 123 -10.96 -7.03 -12.24
CA TYR A 123 -10.31 -8.14 -12.93
C TYR A 123 -10.03 -7.77 -14.39
N SER A 124 -8.88 -7.18 -14.66
CA SER A 124 -8.49 -6.80 -16.02
C SER A 124 -7.00 -6.97 -16.25
N LYS A 125 -6.60 -7.34 -17.46
CA LYS A 125 -5.19 -7.42 -17.88
C LYS A 125 -4.68 -6.07 -18.42
N LYS A 126 -5.58 -5.12 -18.70
CA LYS A 126 -5.26 -3.82 -19.29
C LYS A 126 -4.23 -3.09 -18.44
N ASN A 127 -3.10 -2.68 -19.02
CA ASN A 127 -2.08 -1.88 -18.32
C ASN A 127 -1.44 -2.53 -17.07
N ILE A 128 -1.59 -3.85 -16.86
CA ILE A 128 -0.83 -4.56 -15.82
C ILE A 128 0.61 -4.81 -16.32
N PRO A 129 1.65 -4.45 -15.55
CA PRO A 129 3.03 -4.76 -15.92
C PRO A 129 3.28 -6.26 -16.12
N LEU A 130 4.19 -6.61 -17.04
CA LEU A 130 4.40 -7.96 -17.60
C LEU A 130 4.62 -9.10 -16.56
N PHE A 131 4.87 -8.78 -15.29
CA PHE A 131 5.11 -9.75 -14.23
C PHE A 131 4.31 -9.47 -12.94
N ALA A 132 3.33 -8.58 -13.01
CA ALA A 132 2.46 -8.27 -11.88
C ALA A 132 1.16 -9.06 -11.97
N ALA A 133 0.76 -9.67 -10.85
CA ALA A 133 -0.56 -10.31 -10.74
C ALA A 133 -1.65 -9.31 -10.33
N ALA A 134 -1.26 -8.20 -9.69
CA ALA A 134 -2.13 -7.13 -9.25
C ALA A 134 -1.38 -5.78 -9.20
N CYS A 135 -2.15 -4.69 -9.12
CA CYS A 135 -1.66 -3.36 -8.84
C CYS A 135 -2.75 -2.48 -8.19
N SER A 136 -2.33 -1.51 -7.40
CA SER A 136 -3.14 -0.41 -6.94
C SER A 136 -2.99 0.81 -7.84
N TRP A 137 -4.10 1.52 -8.04
CA TRP A 137 -4.17 2.79 -8.74
C TRP A 137 -4.57 3.88 -7.75
N GLU A 138 -3.85 5.01 -7.78
CA GLU A 138 -4.11 6.16 -6.93
C GLU A 138 -4.11 7.45 -7.77
N PHE A 139 -5.30 8.04 -7.85
CA PHE A 139 -5.60 9.34 -8.42
C PHE A 139 -6.06 10.27 -7.29
N PRO A 140 -6.00 11.60 -7.45
CA PRO A 140 -6.31 12.54 -6.37
C PRO A 140 -7.65 12.30 -5.65
N GLN A 141 -8.65 11.75 -6.35
CA GLN A 141 -9.99 11.54 -5.80
C GLN A 141 -10.43 10.06 -5.80
N ILE A 142 -9.68 9.18 -6.46
CA ILE A 142 -10.10 7.81 -6.74
C ILE A 142 -8.92 6.87 -6.50
N ALA A 143 -9.15 5.81 -5.74
CA ALA A 143 -8.19 4.71 -5.63
C ALA A 143 -8.91 3.38 -5.74
N PHE A 144 -8.33 2.47 -6.52
CA PHE A 144 -8.89 1.14 -6.76
C PHE A 144 -7.78 0.12 -7.00
N ILE A 145 -8.09 -1.15 -6.78
CA ILE A 145 -7.18 -2.25 -7.07
C ILE A 145 -7.49 -2.83 -8.45
N GLN A 146 -6.50 -3.40 -9.07
CA GLN A 146 -6.63 -4.13 -10.31
C GLN A 146 -5.93 -5.47 -10.15
N LEU A 147 -6.64 -6.56 -10.45
CA LEU A 147 -6.16 -7.92 -10.42
C LEU A 147 -6.21 -8.50 -11.83
N HIS A 148 -5.28 -9.39 -12.15
CA HIS A 148 -5.32 -10.07 -13.44
C HIS A 148 -6.54 -11.04 -13.52
N PRO A 149 -7.20 -11.22 -14.69
CA PRO A 149 -8.50 -11.91 -14.79
C PRO A 149 -8.55 -13.37 -14.33
N TRP A 150 -7.47 -14.14 -14.48
CA TRP A 150 -7.35 -15.52 -13.96
C TRP A 150 -7.63 -15.66 -12.45
N LEU A 151 -7.39 -14.63 -11.65
CA LEU A 151 -7.69 -14.63 -10.22
C LEU A 151 -9.20 -14.64 -9.93
N ARG A 152 -10.05 -14.35 -10.94
CA ARG A 152 -11.51 -14.42 -10.81
C ARG A 152 -12.00 -15.81 -10.41
N LYS A 153 -11.36 -16.86 -10.94
CA LYS A 153 -11.69 -18.27 -10.64
C LYS A 153 -10.96 -18.82 -9.40
N GLY A 154 -10.22 -17.97 -8.67
CA GLY A 154 -9.39 -18.39 -7.53
C GLY A 154 -8.12 -19.14 -7.94
N ALA A 155 -7.73 -19.09 -9.22
CA ALA A 155 -6.63 -19.90 -9.75
C ALA A 155 -5.24 -19.39 -9.35
N THR A 156 -4.36 -20.35 -9.10
CA THR A 156 -3.04 -20.29 -8.44
C THR A 156 -1.87 -20.58 -9.41
N LEU A 157 -1.86 -20.05 -10.63
CA LEU A 157 -0.59 -19.92 -11.37
C LEU A 157 0.44 -19.28 -10.40
N LEU A 158 1.56 -19.95 -10.16
CA LEU A 158 2.59 -19.51 -9.20
C LEU A 158 2.14 -19.40 -7.71
N GLN A 159 1.05 -20.05 -7.28
CA GLN A 159 0.60 -20.10 -5.88
C GLN A 159 0.22 -18.74 -5.25
N PHE A 160 -0.15 -17.76 -6.07
CA PHE A 160 -0.74 -16.52 -5.56
C PHE A 160 -2.19 -16.74 -5.18
N ASP A 161 -2.53 -16.41 -3.95
CA ASP A 161 -3.90 -16.44 -3.47
C ASP A 161 -4.59 -15.09 -3.74
N ARG A 162 -5.86 -15.14 -4.15
CA ARG A 162 -6.64 -13.93 -4.46
C ARG A 162 -6.80 -13.06 -3.22
N THR A 163 -7.15 -13.65 -2.09
CA THR A 163 -7.39 -12.93 -0.83
C THR A 163 -6.10 -12.25 -0.37
N GLU A 164 -4.97 -12.93 -0.48
CA GLU A 164 -3.64 -12.35 -0.25
C GLU A 164 -3.37 -11.13 -1.14
N LEU A 165 -3.57 -11.23 -2.45
CA LEU A 165 -3.30 -10.13 -3.39
C LEU A 165 -4.24 -8.94 -3.17
N ILE A 166 -5.53 -9.19 -2.90
CA ILE A 166 -6.48 -8.11 -2.59
C ILE A 166 -6.05 -7.39 -1.31
N ALA A 167 -5.72 -8.13 -0.24
CA ALA A 167 -5.26 -7.53 1.02
C ALA A 167 -3.96 -6.72 0.83
N HIS A 168 -3.03 -7.25 0.02
CA HIS A 168 -1.77 -6.60 -0.33
C HIS A 168 -2.01 -5.25 -1.04
N GLU A 169 -2.84 -5.21 -2.07
CA GLU A 169 -3.12 -3.96 -2.81
C GLU A 169 -3.96 -2.97 -1.99
N ILE A 170 -4.83 -3.44 -1.09
CA ILE A 170 -5.55 -2.54 -0.17
C ILE A 170 -4.58 -1.87 0.80
N VAL A 171 -3.56 -2.58 1.29
CA VAL A 171 -2.52 -1.96 2.14
C VAL A 171 -1.84 -0.80 1.40
N HIS A 172 -1.51 -0.98 0.12
CA HIS A 172 -0.96 0.09 -0.71
C HIS A 172 -1.89 1.29 -0.81
N ILE A 173 -3.18 1.07 -1.09
CA ILE A 173 -4.18 2.14 -1.20
C ILE A 173 -4.37 2.89 0.11
N VAL A 174 -4.47 2.18 1.23
CA VAL A 174 -4.69 2.81 2.55
C VAL A 174 -3.46 3.61 2.98
N ARG A 175 -2.25 3.13 2.67
CA ARG A 175 -0.99 3.81 3.00
C ARG A 175 -0.51 4.82 1.95
N GLY A 176 -1.15 4.91 0.79
CA GLY A 176 -0.83 5.86 -0.28
C GLY A 176 -0.59 7.29 0.22
N PRO A 177 -1.48 7.85 1.06
CA PRO A 177 -1.33 9.17 1.69
C PRO A 177 -0.03 9.40 2.47
N LEU A 178 0.59 8.33 2.98
CA LEU A 178 1.82 8.44 3.77
C LEU A 178 3.07 8.60 2.90
N ASN A 179 2.94 8.44 1.57
CA ASN A 179 4.05 8.45 0.61
C ASN A 179 5.20 7.49 0.96
N SER A 180 4.92 6.48 1.80
CA SER A 180 5.86 5.46 2.24
C SER A 180 6.38 4.67 1.04
N SER A 181 7.66 4.32 1.05
CA SER A 181 8.27 3.49 0.01
C SER A 181 9.15 2.40 0.58
N ARG A 182 9.68 2.60 1.80
CA ARG A 182 10.61 1.70 2.45
C ARG A 182 9.91 0.56 3.20
N PHE A 183 8.91 0.89 4.01
CA PHE A 183 8.23 -0.09 4.88
C PHE A 183 6.92 -0.62 4.30
N GLU A 184 6.34 0.08 3.33
CA GLU A 184 5.04 -0.23 2.72
C GLU A 184 4.92 -1.70 2.28
N GLU A 185 5.89 -2.17 1.50
CA GLU A 185 5.92 -3.53 0.96
C GLU A 185 6.11 -4.59 2.05
N LEU A 186 6.87 -4.29 3.11
CA LEU A 186 7.00 -5.20 4.26
C LEU A 186 5.67 -5.34 5.00
N LEU A 187 4.93 -4.24 5.15
CA LEU A 187 3.60 -4.25 5.76
C LEU A 187 2.61 -4.98 4.83
N ALA A 188 2.60 -4.71 3.53
CA ALA A 188 1.71 -5.37 2.59
C ALA A 188 1.95 -6.89 2.57
N TYR A 189 3.21 -7.34 2.50
CA TYR A 189 3.53 -8.76 2.52
C TYR A 189 3.35 -9.42 3.89
N SER A 190 3.31 -8.68 5.00
CA SER A 190 3.13 -9.28 6.34
C SER A 190 1.82 -10.08 6.48
N LEU A 191 0.82 -9.72 5.66
CA LEU A 191 -0.49 -10.38 5.56
C LEU A 191 -0.44 -11.69 4.76
N SER A 192 0.67 -11.98 4.08
CA SER A 192 0.81 -13.20 3.29
C SER A 192 0.81 -14.45 4.18
N PRO A 193 0.01 -15.47 3.86
CA PRO A 193 0.06 -16.75 4.57
C PRO A 193 1.42 -17.44 4.39
N SER A 194 2.07 -17.22 3.23
CA SER A 194 3.37 -17.81 2.93
C SER A 194 4.50 -17.12 3.68
N ARG A 195 5.20 -17.89 4.53
CA ARG A 195 6.43 -17.42 5.19
C ARG A 195 7.49 -17.03 4.17
N PHE A 196 7.62 -17.79 3.08
CA PHE A 196 8.57 -17.49 2.01
C PHE A 196 8.30 -16.12 1.39
N ARG A 197 7.05 -15.83 1.01
CA ARG A 197 6.66 -14.52 0.43
C ARG A 197 6.86 -13.36 1.41
N ARG A 198 6.51 -13.56 2.69
CA ARG A 198 6.80 -12.58 3.77
C ARG A 198 8.27 -12.21 3.87
N TRP A 199 9.16 -13.13 3.53
CA TRP A 199 10.61 -12.95 3.67
C TRP A 199 11.31 -12.55 2.38
N ILE A 200 10.81 -12.91 1.20
CA ILE A 200 11.57 -12.72 -0.05
C ILE A 200 10.94 -11.69 -0.97
N SER A 201 9.62 -11.55 -0.98
CA SER A 201 8.97 -10.59 -1.86
C SER A 201 9.40 -9.13 -1.63
N PRO A 202 9.70 -8.68 -0.39
CA PRO A 202 10.25 -7.35 -0.14
C PRO A 202 11.69 -7.11 -0.65
N VAL A 203 12.37 -8.12 -1.21
CA VAL A 203 13.74 -7.95 -1.74
C VAL A 203 13.74 -7.04 -2.98
N LEU A 204 12.76 -7.20 -3.88
CA LEU A 204 12.69 -6.50 -5.19
C LEU A 204 11.82 -5.23 -5.18
N GLN A 205 11.75 -4.52 -4.06
CA GLN A 205 10.93 -3.31 -3.91
C GLN A 205 11.24 -2.22 -4.96
N GLN A 206 12.53 -1.95 -5.17
CA GLN A 206 12.98 -0.87 -6.03
C GLN A 206 13.02 -1.32 -7.50
N PRO A 207 12.30 -0.65 -8.42
CA PRO A 207 12.30 -1.04 -9.83
C PRO A 207 13.69 -0.93 -10.47
N ASN A 208 14.53 -0.01 -10.01
CA ASN A 208 15.91 0.11 -10.49
C ASN A 208 16.77 -1.07 -10.06
N ASP A 209 16.64 -1.54 -8.82
CA ASP A 209 17.35 -2.74 -8.32
C ASP A 209 16.95 -3.98 -9.14
N ALA A 210 15.64 -4.14 -9.38
CA ALA A 210 15.12 -5.27 -10.16
C ALA A 210 15.58 -5.23 -11.63
N ALA A 211 15.58 -4.03 -12.25
CA ALA A 211 16.08 -3.86 -13.62
C ALA A 211 17.58 -4.13 -13.72
N LEU A 212 18.38 -3.59 -12.79
CA LEU A 212 19.81 -3.83 -12.74
C LEU A 212 20.12 -5.32 -12.56
N PHE A 213 19.43 -5.99 -11.63
CA PHE A 213 19.56 -7.43 -11.44
C PHE A 213 19.21 -8.20 -12.72
N ALA A 214 18.10 -7.87 -13.39
CA ALA A 214 17.67 -8.53 -14.61
C ALA A 214 18.68 -8.35 -15.77
N VAL A 215 19.22 -7.15 -15.95
CA VAL A 215 20.26 -6.87 -16.96
C VAL A 215 21.53 -7.66 -16.67
N LEU A 216 22.02 -7.63 -15.43
CA LEU A 216 23.22 -8.38 -15.03
C LEU A 216 23.01 -9.90 -15.16
N ALA A 217 21.83 -10.40 -14.79
CA ALA A 217 21.48 -11.81 -14.94
C ALA A 217 21.42 -12.22 -16.42
N MET A 218 20.83 -11.40 -17.28
CA MET A 218 20.81 -11.63 -18.73
C MET A 218 22.24 -11.68 -19.31
N LEU A 219 23.08 -10.70 -18.98
CA LEU A 219 24.48 -10.69 -19.40
C LEU A 219 25.25 -11.92 -18.91
N SER A 220 24.99 -12.36 -17.68
CA SER A 220 25.57 -13.58 -17.13
C SER A 220 25.14 -14.83 -17.91
N VAL A 221 23.87 -14.92 -18.34
CA VAL A 221 23.38 -16.06 -19.13
C VAL A 221 23.96 -16.02 -20.55
N LEU A 222 24.02 -14.84 -21.18
CA LEU A 222 24.65 -14.68 -22.49
C LEU A 222 26.14 -15.05 -22.44
N ALA A 223 26.83 -14.71 -21.36
CA ALA A 223 28.21 -15.14 -21.14
C ALA A 223 28.33 -16.68 -21.12
N ASP A 224 27.44 -17.39 -20.41
CA ASP A 224 27.42 -18.86 -20.40
C ASP A 224 27.18 -19.46 -21.80
N LEU A 225 26.35 -18.81 -22.65
CA LEU A 225 26.00 -19.30 -23.99
C LEU A 225 27.08 -19.02 -25.06
N TYR A 226 27.69 -17.84 -25.05
CA TYR A 226 28.62 -17.41 -26.10
C TYR A 226 30.09 -17.77 -25.80
N LEU A 227 30.43 -18.04 -24.53
CA LEU A 227 31.84 -18.13 -24.10
C LEU A 227 32.31 -19.56 -23.85
N THR A 228 31.96 -20.50 -24.73
CA THR A 228 32.49 -21.88 -24.69
C THR A 228 34.03 -21.93 -24.88
N ARG A 229 34.66 -20.83 -25.28
CA ARG A 229 36.11 -20.67 -25.51
C ARG A 229 36.87 -19.89 -24.43
N ILE A 230 36.19 -19.38 -23.40
CA ILE A 230 36.83 -18.60 -22.33
C ILE A 230 37.12 -19.47 -21.11
N PRO A 231 38.22 -19.23 -20.38
CA PRO A 231 38.48 -19.91 -19.11
C PRO A 231 37.31 -19.76 -18.13
N ARG A 232 36.88 -20.89 -17.54
CA ARG A 232 35.72 -20.94 -16.62
C ARG A 232 35.77 -19.94 -15.46
N TRP A 233 36.97 -19.58 -14.98
CA TRP A 233 37.12 -18.61 -13.90
C TRP A 233 36.62 -17.21 -14.30
N LEU A 234 36.78 -16.79 -15.56
CA LEU A 234 36.30 -15.48 -16.02
C LEU A 234 34.76 -15.46 -16.11
N VAL A 235 34.15 -16.59 -16.49
CA VAL A 235 32.70 -16.78 -16.46
C VAL A 235 32.16 -16.69 -15.03
N VAL A 236 32.86 -17.24 -14.04
CA VAL A 236 32.49 -17.11 -12.61
C VAL A 236 32.60 -15.65 -12.14
N LEU A 237 33.62 -14.91 -12.55
CA LEU A 237 33.76 -13.50 -12.19
C LEU A 237 32.59 -12.65 -12.71
N LEU A 238 32.06 -12.95 -13.90
CA LEU A 238 30.87 -12.28 -14.44
C LEU A 238 29.58 -12.54 -13.63
N LYS A 239 29.58 -13.57 -12.77
CA LYS A 239 28.46 -13.86 -11.84
C LYS A 239 28.55 -13.05 -10.55
N LEU A 240 29.71 -12.50 -10.20
CA LEU A 240 29.89 -11.71 -8.97
C LEU A 240 29.01 -10.45 -8.91
N PRO A 241 28.81 -9.66 -9.98
CA PRO A 241 27.88 -8.54 -9.96
C PRO A 241 26.42 -8.96 -9.71
N VAL A 242 25.98 -10.09 -10.28
CA VAL A 242 24.62 -10.64 -10.04
C VAL A 242 24.47 -11.06 -8.58
N ALA A 243 25.46 -11.79 -8.04
CA ALA A 243 25.47 -12.18 -6.64
C ALA A 243 25.52 -10.94 -5.71
N GLY A 244 26.33 -9.95 -6.04
CA GLY A 244 26.47 -8.70 -5.29
C GLY A 244 25.16 -7.91 -5.21
N THR A 245 24.43 -7.78 -6.31
CA THR A 245 23.11 -7.11 -6.31
C THR A 245 22.07 -7.88 -5.50
N ALA A 246 22.05 -9.21 -5.58
CA ALA A 246 21.18 -10.04 -4.74
C ALA A 246 21.50 -9.87 -3.25
N VAL A 247 22.78 -9.99 -2.86
CA VAL A 247 23.22 -9.80 -1.47
C VAL A 247 22.89 -8.40 -0.96
N ALA A 248 23.12 -7.36 -1.77
CA ALA A 248 22.78 -5.98 -1.40
C ALA A 248 21.27 -5.81 -1.14
N ALA A 249 20.42 -6.41 -1.98
CA ALA A 249 18.97 -6.37 -1.81
C ALA A 249 18.53 -7.12 -0.52
N PHE A 250 19.12 -8.27 -0.22
CA PHE A 250 18.89 -8.99 1.03
C PHE A 250 19.32 -8.19 2.26
N VAL A 251 20.51 -7.59 2.24
CA VAL A 251 21.01 -6.75 3.35
C VAL A 251 20.11 -5.53 3.56
N ARG A 252 19.67 -4.86 2.47
CA ARG A 252 18.74 -3.74 2.53
C ARG A 252 17.43 -4.16 3.21
N MET A 253 16.84 -5.26 2.77
CA MET A 253 15.61 -5.79 3.35
C MET A 253 15.79 -6.14 4.84
N TRP A 254 16.89 -6.83 5.19
CA TRP A 254 17.20 -7.17 6.58
C TRP A 254 17.29 -5.92 7.47
N ARG A 255 17.99 -4.88 7.01
CA ARG A 255 18.09 -3.60 7.70
C ARG A 255 16.73 -2.94 7.87
N THR A 256 15.91 -2.91 6.83
CA THR A 256 14.55 -2.33 6.91
C THR A 256 13.68 -3.09 7.90
N ARG A 257 13.69 -4.43 7.85
CA ARG A 257 12.95 -5.25 8.82
C ARG A 257 13.44 -5.04 10.24
N SER A 258 14.75 -4.92 10.43
CA SER A 258 15.36 -4.64 11.73
C SER A 258 14.92 -3.27 12.26
N VAL A 259 14.82 -2.24 11.42
CA VAL A 259 14.29 -0.93 11.82
C VAL A 259 12.83 -1.04 12.24
N LEU A 260 11.99 -1.72 11.46
CA LEU A 260 10.57 -1.90 11.77
C LEU A 260 10.35 -2.67 13.08
N ASN A 261 11.13 -3.74 13.31
CA ASN A 261 11.09 -4.51 14.56
C ASN A 261 11.56 -3.66 15.74
N ARG A 262 12.66 -2.91 15.61
CA ARG A 262 13.11 -2.00 16.67
C ARG A 262 12.06 -0.94 16.97
N ALA A 263 11.41 -0.36 15.96
CA ALA A 263 10.33 0.59 16.17
C ALA A 263 9.19 -0.05 16.98
N ARG A 264 8.78 -1.28 16.62
CA ARG A 264 7.79 -2.05 17.37
C ARG A 264 8.19 -2.24 18.82
N ASP A 265 9.42 -2.71 19.06
CA ASP A 265 9.91 -2.96 20.42
C ASP A 265 9.95 -1.69 21.26
N ARG A 266 10.32 -0.55 20.65
CA ARG A 266 10.28 0.76 21.30
C ARG A 266 8.86 1.21 21.66
N LEU A 267 7.88 0.94 20.80
CA LEU A 267 6.47 1.20 21.13
C LEU A 267 6.04 0.38 22.35
N LEU A 268 6.37 -0.92 22.37
CA LEU A 268 6.04 -1.82 23.49
C LEU A 268 6.71 -1.38 24.80
N GLN A 269 7.99 -1.03 24.76
CA GLN A 269 8.74 -0.52 25.90
C GLN A 269 8.17 0.81 26.43
N GLY A 270 7.61 1.64 25.54
CA GLY A 270 6.93 2.88 25.91
C GLY A 270 5.47 2.71 26.32
N GLY A 271 5.04 1.48 26.67
CA GLY A 271 3.73 1.19 27.25
C GLY A 271 2.61 0.92 26.25
N VAL A 272 2.88 0.95 24.94
CA VAL A 272 1.87 0.60 23.92
C VAL A 272 1.48 -0.88 24.06
N LYS A 273 0.18 -1.16 24.15
CA LYS A 273 -0.33 -2.54 24.23
C LYS A 273 0.12 -3.34 23.00
N PRO A 274 0.47 -4.63 23.15
CA PRO A 274 0.94 -5.47 22.05
C PRO A 274 0.03 -5.48 20.82
N GLN A 275 -1.30 -5.47 21.01
CA GLN A 275 -2.25 -5.45 19.90
C GLN A 275 -2.26 -4.13 19.09
N HIS A 276 -1.76 -3.02 19.65
CA HIS A 276 -1.79 -1.71 19.00
C HIS A 276 -0.47 -1.33 18.32
N ALA A 277 0.63 -2.01 18.66
CA ALA A 277 1.94 -1.67 18.11
C ALA A 277 1.98 -1.73 16.57
N LEU A 278 1.42 -2.79 15.98
CA LEU A 278 1.40 -2.94 14.53
C LEU A 278 0.39 -2.00 13.84
N PRO A 279 -0.85 -1.82 14.33
CA PRO A 279 -1.75 -0.75 13.88
C PRO A 279 -1.13 0.65 13.91
N ILE A 280 -0.36 1.00 14.95
CA ILE A 280 0.33 2.28 15.02
C ILE A 280 1.40 2.38 13.92
N LEU A 281 2.30 1.38 13.80
CA LEU A 281 3.33 1.38 12.75
C LEU A 281 2.74 1.48 11.33
N PHE A 282 1.58 0.85 11.11
CA PHE A 282 0.84 0.91 9.86
C PHE A 282 0.34 2.32 9.49
N ARG A 283 0.35 3.26 10.43
CA ARG A 283 -0.06 4.65 10.22
C ARG A 283 1.11 5.62 10.23
N LEU A 284 2.31 5.14 10.52
CA LEU A 284 3.51 5.96 10.49
C LEU A 284 4.10 6.01 9.08
N THR A 285 4.61 7.18 8.74
CA THR A 285 5.50 7.44 7.59
C THR A 285 6.85 6.76 7.81
N ASP A 286 7.66 6.67 6.76
CA ASP A 286 8.99 6.08 6.85
C ASP A 286 9.89 6.82 7.85
N ALA A 287 9.84 8.16 7.85
CA ALA A 287 10.60 9.01 8.77
C ALA A 287 10.14 8.83 10.24
N GLU A 288 8.85 8.71 10.48
CA GLU A 288 8.31 8.48 11.83
C GLU A 288 8.69 7.08 12.35
N ILE A 289 8.65 6.04 11.51
CA ILE A 289 9.10 4.69 11.90
C ILE A 289 10.59 4.71 12.27
N GLU A 290 11.41 5.41 11.49
CA GLU A 290 12.84 5.57 11.78
C GLU A 290 13.09 6.35 13.07
N ALA A 291 12.34 7.43 13.32
CA ALA A 291 12.43 8.21 14.55
C ALA A 291 12.03 7.40 15.79
N VAL A 292 10.97 6.58 15.69
CA VAL A 292 10.58 5.66 16.76
C VAL A 292 11.65 4.59 16.97
N ALA A 293 12.20 4.00 15.90
CA ALA A 293 13.27 3.01 16.01
C ALA A 293 14.55 3.57 16.65
N ALA A 294 14.87 4.84 16.35
CA ALA A 294 16.00 5.57 16.93
C ALA A 294 15.73 6.03 18.38
N GLY A 295 14.47 6.00 18.83
CA GLY A 295 14.07 6.49 20.16
C GLY A 295 13.97 8.02 20.24
N THR A 296 14.06 8.74 19.12
CA THR A 296 13.91 10.20 19.09
C THR A 296 12.44 10.62 19.15
N LEU A 297 11.53 9.75 18.71
CA LEU A 297 10.08 9.93 18.82
C LEU A 297 9.49 8.86 19.74
N SER A 298 9.04 9.28 20.93
CA SER A 298 8.41 8.37 21.91
C SER A 298 6.92 8.19 21.63
N PRO A 299 6.29 7.09 22.11
CA PRO A 299 4.85 6.87 21.94
C PRO A 299 3.99 8.03 22.45
N ALA A 300 4.33 8.61 23.60
CA ALA A 300 3.62 9.75 24.17
C ALA A 300 3.69 11.01 23.28
N LYS A 301 4.72 11.15 22.44
CA LYS A 301 4.90 12.30 21.53
C LYS A 301 4.27 12.09 20.15
N LEU A 302 3.87 10.87 19.78
CA LEU A 302 3.21 10.59 18.51
C LEU A 302 1.92 11.41 18.34
N GLY A 303 1.17 11.60 19.43
CA GLY A 303 -0.08 12.34 19.44
C GLY A 303 0.06 13.81 18.98
N SER A 304 1.15 14.46 19.39
CA SER A 304 1.39 15.89 19.14
C SER A 304 2.29 16.14 17.93
N SER A 305 3.17 15.20 17.57
CA SER A 305 4.20 15.41 16.54
C SER A 305 3.73 15.12 15.12
N CYS A 306 2.60 14.40 14.95
CA CYS A 306 2.14 13.88 13.66
C CYS A 306 0.88 14.60 13.12
N GLY A 307 0.58 15.80 13.61
CA GLY A 307 -0.59 16.59 13.17
C GLY A 307 -1.92 15.85 13.39
N LEU A 308 -2.81 15.89 12.40
CA LEU A 308 -4.11 15.20 12.45
C LEU A 308 -3.96 13.69 12.64
N ARG A 309 -2.92 13.08 12.05
CA ARG A 309 -2.61 11.65 12.22
C ARG A 309 -2.20 11.33 13.64
N GLY A 310 -1.44 12.22 14.29
CA GLY A 310 -1.09 12.09 15.71
C GLY A 310 -2.34 12.07 16.58
N ARG A 311 -3.26 13.02 16.36
CA ARG A 311 -4.55 13.07 17.07
C ARG A 311 -5.39 11.82 16.84
N MET A 312 -5.37 11.29 15.62
CA MET A 312 -6.02 10.03 15.27
C MET A 312 -5.43 8.85 16.04
N LEU A 313 -4.11 8.72 16.10
CA LEU A 313 -3.41 7.71 16.89
C LEU A 313 -3.68 7.85 18.38
N GLN A 314 -3.72 9.09 18.87
CA GLN A 314 -4.02 9.41 20.26
C GLN A 314 -5.41 8.89 20.63
N ALA A 315 -6.42 9.27 19.86
CA ALA A 315 -7.81 8.88 20.08
C ALA A 315 -8.02 7.36 19.95
N ALA A 316 -7.33 6.70 19.01
CA ALA A 316 -7.55 5.28 18.72
C ALA A 316 -6.74 4.32 19.62
N TYR A 317 -5.51 4.66 20.00
CA TYR A 317 -4.57 3.69 20.57
C TYR A 317 -3.80 4.14 21.80
N LEU A 318 -3.62 5.45 22.01
CA LEU A 318 -2.72 5.98 23.04
C LEU A 318 -3.45 6.61 24.23
N ASN A 319 -4.78 6.51 24.28
CA ASN A 319 -5.55 6.91 25.46
C ASN A 319 -5.08 6.10 26.68
N GLY A 320 -4.52 6.78 27.68
CA GLY A 320 -3.93 6.19 28.88
C GLY A 320 -2.40 6.19 28.94
N LEU A 321 -1.69 6.59 27.88
CA LEU A 321 -0.22 6.76 27.87
C LEU A 321 0.24 8.21 28.05
N VAL A 322 -0.68 9.16 27.90
CA VAL A 322 -0.44 10.58 28.18
C VAL A 322 -1.00 10.83 29.57
N GLN A 323 -0.14 10.73 30.58
CA GLN A 323 -0.33 11.29 31.92
C GLN A 323 0.76 12.32 32.16
#